data_AF-A0A1G3CJB0-F1
#
_entry.id   AF-A0A1G3CJB0-F1
#
_cell.length_a   1.000
_cell.length_b   1.000
_cell.length_c   1.000
_cell.angle_alpha   90.00
_cell.angle_beta   90.00
_cell.angle_gamma   90.00
#
_symmetry.space_group_name_H-M   'P 1'
#
loop_
_entity.id
_entity.type
_entity.pdbx_description
1 polymer ?
#
loop_
_entity_poly.entity_id
_entity_poly.type
_entity_poly.pdbx_seq_one_letter_code
_entity_poly.pdbx_strand_id
1 'polypeptide(L)' 'MNSNVIADEKKTAEKTTVKDYVCGMVVNTDKALKAEHDGKTYYFCSKHCEETFKKDPSKYLKK' A
#
# COMPACT_ATOMS: atom_id res chain seq x y z
N MET A 1 23.93 19.95 -32.23
CA MET A 1 24.37 18.73 -31.55
C MET A 1 24.61 19.14 -30.10
N ASN A 2 23.80 18.81 -29.11
CA ASN A 2 23.32 17.49 -28.69
C ASN A 2 22.00 17.65 -27.90
N SER A 3 20.90 17.26 -28.53
CA SER A 3 19.65 16.94 -27.85
C SER A 3 19.88 15.70 -26.99
N ASN A 4 19.91 15.85 -25.67
CA ASN A 4 19.91 14.71 -24.76
C ASN A 4 18.51 14.51 -24.19
N VAL A 5 17.71 13.77 -24.95
CA VAL A 5 16.45 13.18 -24.53
C VAL A 5 16.77 11.94 -23.70
N ILE A 6 16.47 12.01 -22.41
CA ILE A 6 16.15 10.89 -21.51
C ILE A 6 15.29 11.53 -20.40
N ALA A 7 13.99 11.71 -20.63
CA ALA A 7 12.94 10.70 -20.52
C ALA A 7 12.73 10.24 -19.06
N ASP A 8 11.54 10.57 -18.58
CA ASP A 8 10.87 10.10 -17.35
C ASP A 8 11.31 10.76 -16.03
N GLU A 9 10.79 11.97 -15.84
CA GLU A 9 10.19 12.37 -14.58
C GLU A 9 9.28 11.25 -14.03
N LYS A 10 9.84 10.27 -13.32
CA LYS A 10 9.08 9.50 -12.33
C LYS A 10 9.43 9.99 -10.95
N LYS A 11 8.79 11.12 -10.66
CA LYS A 11 8.32 11.57 -9.35
C LYS A 11 8.51 10.47 -8.31
N THR A 12 9.56 10.66 -7.52
CA THR A 12 9.92 9.87 -6.35
C THR A 12 8.66 9.62 -5.54
N ALA A 13 8.11 8.41 -5.64
CA ALA A 13 7.12 7.88 -4.71
C ALA A 13 7.84 7.79 -3.37
N GLU A 14 7.68 8.85 -2.58
CA GLU A 14 8.18 8.98 -1.23
C GLU A 14 7.85 7.68 -0.48
N LYS A 15 8.87 7.09 0.15
CA LYS A 15 8.86 5.79 0.85
C LYS A 15 7.79 5.78 1.96
N THR A 16 6.53 5.65 1.59
CA THR A 16 5.42 5.60 2.53
C THR A 16 5.28 4.14 2.91
N THR A 17 5.96 3.76 3.99
CA THR A 17 5.79 2.43 4.56
C THR A 17 4.71 2.48 5.62
N VAL A 18 3.70 1.64 5.46
CA VAL A 18 2.52 1.57 6.32
C VAL A 18 2.50 0.23 7.03
N LYS A 19 1.88 0.19 8.20
CA LYS A 19 1.76 -1.03 8.99
C LYS A 19 0.52 -1.80 8.55
N ASP A 20 0.72 -3.05 8.19
CA ASP A 20 -0.36 -3.99 7.92
C ASP A 20 -1.06 -4.35 9.25
N TYR A 21 -2.37 -4.11 9.35
CA TYR A 21 -3.13 -4.38 10.59
C TYR A 21 -3.44 -5.87 10.81
N VAL A 22 -3.25 -6.72 9.80
CA VAL A 22 -3.49 -8.17 9.87
C VAL A 22 -2.27 -8.88 10.45
N CYS A 23 -1.08 -8.61 9.91
CA CYS A 23 0.16 -9.27 10.32
C CYS A 23 1.11 -8.40 11.15
N GLY A 24 0.90 -7.08 11.19
CA GLY A 24 1.77 -6.13 11.90
C GLY A 24 3.06 -5.79 11.15
N MET A 25 3.25 -6.31 9.94
CA MET A 25 4.44 -6.08 9.12
C MET A 25 4.40 -4.70 8.46
N VAL A 26 5.57 -4.08 8.31
CA VAL A 26 5.73 -2.80 7.61
C VAL A 26 5.85 -3.07 6.11
N VAL A 27 4.97 -2.46 5.32
CA VAL A 27 4.85 -2.69 3.87
C VAL A 27 4.96 -1.37 3.14
N ASN A 28 5.59 -1.38 1.97
CA ASN A 28 5.70 -0.19 1.14
C ASN A 28 4.42 0.00 0.34
N THR A 29 3.75 1.15 0.44
CA THR A 29 2.52 1.47 -0.30
C THR A 29 2.65 1.32 -1.82
N ASP A 30 3.87 1.45 -2.35
CA ASP A 30 4.18 1.29 -3.78
C ASP A 30 4.07 -0.17 -4.25
N LYS A 31 4.43 -1.12 -3.37
CA LYS A 31 4.39 -2.57 -3.65
C LYS A 31 3.27 -3.31 -2.93
N ALA A 32 2.64 -2.66 -1.96
CA ALA A 32 1.56 -3.21 -1.16
C ALA A 32 0.25 -3.20 -1.94
N LEU A 33 -0.64 -4.11 -1.56
CA LEU A 33 -2.00 -4.12 -2.09
C LEU A 33 -2.83 -3.10 -1.35
N LYS A 34 -3.62 -2.33 -2.09
CA LYS A 34 -4.54 -1.33 -1.54
C LYS A 34 -5.96 -1.86 -1.54
N ALA A 35 -6.68 -1.69 -0.43
CA ALA A 35 -8.12 -1.91 -0.37
C ALA A 35 -8.81 -0.66 0.16
N GLU A 36 -9.92 -0.29 -0.45
CA GLU A 36 -10.75 0.82 0.01
C GLU A 36 -11.86 0.27 0.90
N HIS A 37 -11.97 0.80 2.11
CA HIS A 37 -13.02 0.47 3.07
C HIS A 37 -13.40 1.70 3.86
N ASP A 38 -14.70 1.99 3.96
CA ASP A 38 -15.23 3.11 4.74
C ASP A 38 -14.63 4.47 4.32
N GLY A 39 -14.34 4.63 3.03
CA GLY A 39 -13.67 5.82 2.48
C GLY A 39 -12.20 5.95 2.86
N LYS A 40 -11.59 4.92 3.44
CA LYS A 40 -10.17 4.86 3.80
C LYS A 40 -9.43 3.83 2.96
N THR A 41 -8.24 4.20 2.48
CA THR A 41 -7.35 3.27 1.78
C THR A 41 -6.43 2.58 2.79
N TYR A 42 -6.53 1.26 2.85
CA TYR A 42 -5.66 0.39 3.64
C TYR A 42 -4.68 -0.35 2.75
N TYR A 43 -3.53 -0.70 3.30
CA TYR A 43 -2.45 -1.33 2.57
C TYR A 43 -2.03 -2.64 3.23
N PHE A 44 -1.77 -3.65 2.40
CA PHE A 44 -1.51 -5.02 2.84
C PHE A 44 -0.25 -5.59 2.21
N CYS A 45 0.44 -6.44 2.98
CA CYS A 45 1.68 -7.08 2.54
C CYS A 45 1.46 -8.07 1.40
N SER A 46 0.25 -8.64 1.31
CA SER A 46 -0.08 -9.77 0.44
C SER A 46 -1.59 -9.91 0.30
N LYS A 47 -2.04 -10.58 -0.78
CA LYS A 47 -3.47 -10.84 -1.03
C LYS A 47 -4.12 -11.55 0.14
N HIS A 48 -3.39 -12.45 0.79
CA HIS A 48 -3.89 -13.14 1.98
C HIS A 48 -4.28 -12.18 3.12
N CYS A 49 -3.47 -11.14 3.38
CA CYS A 49 -3.79 -10.13 4.39
C CYS A 49 -4.95 -9.24 3.93
N GLU A 50 -4.98 -8.85 2.66
CA GLU A 50 -6.10 -8.09 2.07
C GLU A 50 -7.42 -8.86 2.20
N GLU A 51 -7.46 -10.15 1.83
CA GLU A 51 -8.67 -10.96 1.92
C GLU A 51 -9.10 -11.22 3.36
N THR A 52 -8.13 -11.45 4.25
CA THR A 52 -8.40 -11.61 5.68
C THR A 52 -8.99 -10.34 6.27
N PHE A 53 -8.45 -9.18 5.87
CA PHE A 53 -9.01 -7.89 6.22
C PHE A 53 -10.39 -7.69 5.62
N LYS A 54 -10.62 -8.02 4.35
CA LYS A 54 -11.95 -7.92 3.72
C LYS A 54 -13.00 -8.83 4.37
N LYS A 55 -12.59 -10.00 4.85
CA LYS A 55 -13.45 -10.95 5.57
C LYS A 55 -13.88 -10.40 6.93
N ASP A 56 -12.96 -9.80 7.68
CA ASP A 56 -13.25 -9.32 9.03
C ASP A 56 -12.52 -8.00 9.37
N PRO A 57 -12.82 -6.90 8.67
CA PRO A 57 -12.05 -5.65 8.79
C PRO A 57 -12.23 -5.03 10.17
N SER A 58 -13.44 -5.13 10.71
CA SER A 58 -13.81 -4.65 12.04
C SER A 58 -12.95 -5.27 13.14
N LYS A 59 -12.47 -6.51 12.99
CA LYS A 59 -11.58 -7.14 13.98
C LYS A 59 -10.18 -6.53 13.97
N TYR A 60 -9.68 -6.12 12.80
CA TYR A 60 -8.35 -5.53 12.64
C TYR A 60 -8.33 -4.01 12.87
N LEU A 61 -9.47 -3.33 12.66
CA LEU A 61 -9.63 -1.88 12.85
C LEU A 61 -10.02 -1.47 14.28
N LYS A 62 -10.42 -2.42 15.14
CA LYS A 62 -11.00 -2.16 16.48
C LYS A 62 -10.00 -1.79 17.61
N LYS A 63 -8.82 -1.25 17.31
CA LYS A 63 -7.87 -0.87 18.37
C LYS A 63 -7.94 0.62 18.71
#